data_AF-A0A7V3EJP2-F1
#
_entry.id   AF-A0A7V3EJP2-F1
#
_cell.length_a   1.000
_cell.length_b   1.000
_cell.length_c   1.000
_cell.angle_alpha   90.00
_cell.angle_beta   90.00
_cell.angle_gamma   90.00
#
_symmetry.space_group_name_H-M   'P 1'
#
loop_
_entity.id
_entity.type
_entity.pdbx_description
1 polymer ?
#
loop_
_entity_poly.entity_id
_entity_poly.type
_entity_poly.pdbx_seq_one_letter_code
_entity_poly.pdbx_strand_id
1 'polypeptide(L)'
;GIQAAVKKEWLGASWQRCKVHFMRNILAKVPHRDKARLAEQLKQIWLQTVRRSTERLAVLLIKEYKVKYPEARRCLEEGLED
;
A
#
# COMPACT_ATOMS: atom_id res chain seq x y z
N GLY A 1 10.82 17.25 -5.18
CA GLY A 1 10.14 16.00 -5.62
C GLY A 1 8.71 16.30 -6.04
N ILE A 2 8.03 15.34 -6.66
CA ILE A 2 6.69 15.55 -7.27
C ILE A 2 5.63 16.07 -6.26
N GLN A 3 5.63 15.58 -5.02
CA GLN A 3 4.74 16.08 -3.96
C GLN A 3 4.91 17.57 -3.68
N ALA A 4 6.17 18.03 -3.59
CA ALA A 4 6.49 19.43 -3.33
C ALA A 4 6.08 20.34 -4.50
N ALA A 5 6.26 19.84 -5.74
CA ALA A 5 5.82 20.56 -6.93
C ALA A 5 4.29 20.69 -6.97
N VAL A 6 3.55 19.62 -6.68
CA VAL A 6 2.07 19.68 -6.63
C VAL A 6 1.58 20.65 -5.57
N LYS A 7 2.14 20.62 -4.35
CA LYS A 7 1.76 21.54 -3.27
C LYS A 7 2.06 23.00 -3.60
N LYS A 8 3.11 23.27 -4.38
CA LYS A 8 3.54 24.63 -4.75
C LYS A 8 2.71 25.19 -5.91
N GLU A 9 2.48 24.39 -6.94
CA GLU A 9 1.90 24.88 -8.20
C GLU A 9 0.37 24.68 -8.27
N TRP A 10 -0.20 23.73 -7.53
CA TRP A 10 -1.63 23.44 -7.51
C TRP A 10 -2.23 23.56 -6.09
N LEU A 11 -2.50 24.80 -5.70
CA LEU A 11 -3.15 25.11 -4.42
C LEU A 11 -4.53 24.44 -4.31
N GLY A 12 -4.80 23.80 -3.17
CA GLY A 12 -6.05 23.08 -2.91
C GLY A 12 -6.10 21.66 -3.50
N ALA A 13 -5.12 21.24 -4.31
CA ALA A 13 -5.05 19.86 -4.77
C ALA A 13 -4.67 18.91 -3.62
N SER A 14 -5.34 17.77 -3.56
CA SER A 14 -4.94 16.66 -2.71
C SER A 14 -3.84 15.85 -3.39
N TRP A 15 -2.91 15.34 -2.59
CA TRP A 15 -1.93 14.36 -3.04
C TRP A 15 -2.38 12.98 -2.58
N GLN A 16 -2.24 11.98 -3.46
CA GLN A 16 -2.39 10.59 -3.11
C GLN A 16 -1.45 9.72 -3.95
N ARG A 17 -0.80 8.76 -3.32
CA ARG A 17 -0.02 7.77 -4.05
C ARG A 17 -0.92 6.86 -4.90
N CYS A 18 -0.53 6.66 -6.16
CA CYS A 18 -1.26 5.77 -7.06
C CYS A 18 -1.28 4.32 -6.54
N LYS A 19 -2.47 3.78 -6.25
CA LYS A 19 -2.67 2.41 -5.75
C LYS A 19 -2.04 1.33 -6.62
N VAL A 20 -2.05 1.51 -7.95
CA VAL A 20 -1.46 0.54 -8.90
C VAL A 20 0.04 0.44 -8.73
N HIS A 21 0.73 1.58 -8.67
CA HIS A 21 2.17 1.62 -8.44
C HIS A 21 2.52 1.15 -7.04
N PHE A 22 1.71 1.49 -6.04
CA PHE A 22 1.93 1.03 -4.69
C PHE A 22 1.85 -0.50 -4.57
N MET A 23 0.78 -1.12 -5.12
CA MET A 23 0.68 -2.59 -5.19
C MET A 23 1.86 -3.22 -5.92
N ARG A 24 2.28 -2.65 -7.05
CA ARG A 24 3.41 -3.19 -7.83
C ARG A 24 4.73 -3.14 -7.04
N ASN A 25 4.95 -2.07 -6.28
CA ASN A 25 6.12 -1.93 -5.41
C ASN A 25 6.14 -2.97 -4.29
N ILE A 26 4.98 -3.21 -3.64
CA ILE A 26 4.87 -4.25 -2.60
C ILE A 26 5.14 -5.63 -3.20
N LEU A 27 4.49 -5.97 -4.32
CA LEU A 27 4.60 -7.27 -4.98
C LEU A 27 5.98 -7.53 -5.60
N ALA A 28 6.78 -6.48 -5.87
CA ALA A 28 8.17 -6.63 -6.28
C ALA A 28 9.04 -7.27 -5.18
N LYS A 29 8.60 -7.21 -3.91
CA LYS A 29 9.29 -7.76 -2.74
C LYS A 29 8.81 -9.16 -2.34
N VAL A 30 8.04 -9.81 -3.21
CA VAL A 30 7.39 -11.10 -2.96
C VAL A 30 7.82 -12.12 -4.03
N PRO A 31 8.14 -13.38 -3.65
CA PRO A 31 8.40 -14.46 -4.61
C PRO A 31 7.24 -14.68 -5.57
N HIS A 32 7.53 -15.02 -6.84
CA HIS A 32 6.52 -15.16 -7.89
C HIS A 32 5.34 -16.06 -7.51
N ARG A 33 5.62 -17.21 -6.86
CA ARG A 33 4.61 -18.18 -6.42
C ARG A 33 3.53 -17.60 -5.48
N ASP A 34 3.88 -16.56 -4.71
CA ASP A 34 3.02 -15.99 -3.68
C ASP A 34 2.33 -14.69 -4.16
N LYS A 35 2.76 -14.11 -5.29
CA LYS A 35 2.28 -12.81 -5.77
C LYS A 35 0.77 -12.77 -6.01
N ALA A 36 0.20 -13.82 -6.62
CA ALA A 36 -1.24 -13.85 -6.93
C ALA A 36 -2.09 -13.79 -5.66
N ARG A 37 -1.75 -14.62 -4.65
CA ARG A 37 -2.43 -14.64 -3.35
C ARG A 37 -2.31 -13.30 -2.64
N LEU A 38 -1.09 -12.74 -2.58
CA LEU A 38 -0.85 -11.46 -1.92
C LEU A 38 -1.53 -10.29 -2.64
N ALA A 39 -1.56 -10.30 -3.97
CA ALA A 39 -2.25 -9.29 -4.74
C ALA A 39 -3.74 -9.25 -4.41
N GLU A 40 -4.38 -10.41 -4.25
CA GLU A 40 -5.80 -10.49 -3.91
C GLU A 40 -6.07 -9.97 -2.49
N GLN A 41 -5.24 -10.35 -1.51
CA GLN A 41 -5.33 -9.82 -0.15
C GLN A 41 -5.13 -8.28 -0.11
N LEU A 42 -4.17 -7.75 -0.86
CA LEU A 42 -3.95 -6.29 -0.96
C LEU A 42 -5.13 -5.57 -1.59
N LYS A 43 -5.80 -6.16 -2.60
CA LYS A 43 -7.02 -5.56 -3.19
C LYS A 43 -8.11 -5.35 -2.15
N GLN A 44 -8.23 -6.26 -1.18
CA GLN A 44 -9.25 -6.15 -0.14
C GLN A 44 -9.08 -4.88 0.71
N ILE A 45 -7.86 -4.33 0.87
CA ILE A 45 -7.63 -3.03 1.51
C ILE A 45 -8.34 -1.91 0.73
N TRP A 46 -8.18 -1.89 -0.59
CA TRP A 46 -8.72 -0.85 -1.47
C TRP A 46 -10.23 -0.94 -1.69
N LEU A 47 -10.82 -2.11 -1.45
CA LEU A 47 -12.25 -2.35 -1.56
C LEU A 47 -13.02 -1.96 -0.29
N GLN A 48 -12.33 -1.67 0.82
CA GLN A 48 -12.99 -1.21 2.03
C GLN A 48 -13.60 0.17 1.82
N THR A 49 -14.89 0.31 2.18
CA THR A 49 -15.63 1.58 2.11
C THR A 49 -15.46 2.43 3.37
N VAL A 50 -14.89 1.86 4.44
CA VAL A 50 -14.74 2.51 5.74
C VAL A 50 -13.27 2.52 6.14
N ARG A 51 -12.73 3.70 6.44
CA ARG A 51 -11.33 3.91 6.81
C ARG A 51 -10.85 3.01 7.95
N ARG A 52 -11.63 2.88 9.03
CA ARG A 52 -11.29 1.96 10.14
C ARG A 52 -11.17 0.50 9.71
N SER A 53 -11.95 0.06 8.72
CA SER A 53 -11.86 -1.29 8.17
C SER A 53 -10.60 -1.45 7.33
N THR A 54 -10.26 -0.44 6.51
CA THR A 54 -8.99 -0.37 5.76
C THR A 54 -7.78 -0.49 6.70
N GLU A 55 -7.75 0.32 7.76
CA GLU A 55 -6.67 0.34 8.76
C GLU A 55 -6.52 -1.02 9.46
N ARG A 56 -7.63 -1.62 9.91
CA ARG A 56 -7.61 -2.95 10.54
C ARG A 56 -7.07 -4.02 9.61
N LEU A 57 -7.54 -4.04 8.36
CA LEU A 57 -7.12 -5.03 7.39
C LEU A 57 -5.63 -4.88 7.02
N ALA A 58 -5.17 -3.64 6.86
CA ALA A 58 -3.76 -3.37 6.63
C ALA A 58 -2.89 -3.90 7.78
N VAL A 59 -3.27 -3.64 9.03
CA VAL A 59 -2.56 -4.16 10.23
C VAL A 59 -2.55 -5.70 10.26
N LEU A 60 -3.65 -6.35 9.89
CA LEU A 60 -3.71 -7.82 9.82
C LEU A 60 -2.73 -8.38 8.79
N LEU A 61 -2.71 -7.82 7.56
CA LEU A 61 -1.80 -8.26 6.51
C LEU A 61 -0.33 -7.99 6.86
N ILE A 62 -0.06 -6.84 7.47
CA ILE A 62 1.28 -6.49 7.99
C ILE A 62 1.77 -7.55 9.00
N LYS A 63 0.92 -7.98 9.92
CA LYS A 63 1.24 -9.02 10.91
C LYS A 63 1.46 -10.38 10.24
N GLU A 64 0.60 -10.78 9.31
CA GLU A 64 0.72 -12.06 8.57
C GLU A 64 2.05 -12.12 7.79
N TYR A 65 2.42 -11.02 7.13
CA TYR A 65 3.61 -10.98 6.27
C TYR A 65 4.91 -10.68 7.00
N LYS A 66 4.86 -10.27 8.28
CA LYS A 66 6.05 -9.87 9.05
C LYS A 66 7.17 -10.90 9.05
N VAL A 67 6.82 -12.18 9.14
CA VAL A 67 7.81 -13.27 9.20
C VAL A 67 8.25 -13.71 7.79
N LYS A 68 7.33 -13.73 6.82
CA LYS A 68 7.61 -14.26 5.46
C LYS A 68 8.21 -13.24 4.49
N TYR A 69 7.77 -11.98 4.53
CA TYR A 69 8.12 -10.95 3.54
C TYR A 69 8.40 -9.61 4.23
N PRO A 70 9.53 -9.47 4.95
CA PRO A 70 9.82 -8.29 5.76
C PRO A 70 9.90 -7.00 4.93
N GLU A 71 10.43 -7.06 3.71
CA GLU A 71 10.50 -5.92 2.79
C GLU A 71 9.12 -5.53 2.24
N ALA A 72 8.28 -6.50 1.89
CA ALA A 72 6.92 -6.23 1.42
C ALA A 72 6.07 -5.60 2.53
N ARG A 73 6.21 -6.11 3.77
CA ARG A 73 5.59 -5.52 4.96
C ARG A 73 6.03 -4.07 5.13
N ARG A 74 7.34 -3.81 5.12
CA ARG A 74 7.88 -2.46 5.31
C ARG A 74 7.36 -1.49 4.25
N CYS A 75 7.32 -1.93 2.99
CA CYS A 75 6.76 -1.14 1.89
C CYS A 75 5.28 -0.81 2.12
N LEU A 76 4.48 -1.78 2.58
CA LEU A 76 3.08 -1.55 2.94
C LEU A 76 2.94 -0.58 4.13
N GLU A 77 3.69 -0.78 5.22
CA GLU A 77 3.67 0.09 6.41
C GLU A 77 3.99 1.55 6.05
N GLU A 78 5.10 1.79 5.35
CA GLU A 78 5.56 3.15 5.00
C GLU A 78 4.63 3.86 4.00
N GLY A 79 3.96 3.13 3.11
CA GLY A 79 3.13 3.70 2.05
C GLY A 79 1.65 3.89 2.38
N LEU A 80 1.19 3.54 3.59
CA LEU A 80 -0.21 3.73 3.99
C LEU A 80 -0.56 5.20 4.31
N GLU A 81 0.44 6.02 4.63
CA GLU A 81 0.27 7.44 4.95
C GLU A 81 0.52 8.38 3.75
N ASP A 82 0.89 7.81 2.58
CA ASP A 82 1.31 8.54 1.36
C ASP A 82 0.16 9.05 0.45
#